data_AF-A0A1M6YHV6-F1
#
_entry.id   AF-A0A1M6YHV6-F1
#
_cell.length_a   1.000
_cell.length_b   1.000
_cell.length_c   1.000
_cell.angle_alpha   90.00
_cell.angle_beta   90.00
_cell.angle_gamma   90.00
#
_symmetry.space_group_name_H-M   'P 1'
#
loop_
_entity.id
_entity.type
_entity.pdbx_description
1 polymer ?
#
loop_
_entity_poly.entity_id
_entity_poly.type
_entity_poly.pdbx_seq_one_letter_code
_entity_poly.pdbx_strand_id
1 'polypeptide(L)'
;MKTTMVNALNMQGFASKCLHIQSKRHIFGTMSTVAKNFRIDSELNNQASKLLEGLGLSMSQAISMFLKQVVLHRGLPFEVKYPEHSGELLDAIEEAKRLEADPKTKRYTDMDEMWADLDK
;
A
#
# COMPACT_ATOMS: atom_id res chain seq x y z
N MET A 1 31.59 65.95 20.30
CA MET A 1 32.54 64.98 19.69
C MET A 1 32.96 64.00 20.77
N LYS A 2 32.81 62.69 20.52
CA LYS A 2 32.93 61.55 21.47
C LYS A 2 31.72 61.54 22.42
N THR A 3 30.82 60.55 22.43
CA THR A 3 31.08 59.12 22.58
C THR A 3 29.90 58.31 22.03
N THR A 4 29.75 58.24 20.70
CA THR A 4 28.79 57.35 20.02
C THR A 4 29.48 56.08 19.53
N MET A 5 30.42 55.54 20.33
CA MET A 5 31.27 54.40 19.93
C MET A 5 31.36 53.35 21.05
N VAL A 6 30.22 52.92 21.60
CA VAL A 6 30.19 51.69 22.42
C VAL A 6 29.12 50.70 21.96
N ASN A 7 28.20 51.07 21.06
CA ASN A 7 27.07 50.20 20.72
C ASN A 7 27.20 49.42 19.41
N ALA A 8 28.38 49.42 18.77
CA ALA A 8 28.57 48.75 17.48
C ALA A 8 29.03 47.28 17.59
N LEU A 9 29.46 46.79 18.76
CA LEU A 9 29.93 45.40 18.89
C LEU A 9 28.88 44.39 19.33
N ASN A 10 27.68 44.79 19.78
CA ASN A 10 26.68 43.84 20.28
C ASN A 10 25.56 43.49 19.28
N MET A 11 25.63 43.99 18.03
CA MET A 11 24.66 43.61 16.99
C MET A 11 25.14 42.53 16.02
N GLN A 12 26.45 42.19 16.02
CA GLN A 12 26.98 41.14 15.14
C GLN A 12 26.86 39.73 15.73
N GLY A 13 26.71 39.60 17.06
CA GLY A 13 26.52 38.30 17.73
C GLY A 13 25.11 37.70 17.62
N PHE A 14 24.08 38.52 17.39
CA PHE A 14 22.69 38.07 17.29
C PHE A 14 22.28 37.66 15.87
N ALA A 15 22.79 38.35 14.84
CA ALA A 15 22.51 38.01 13.45
C ALA A 15 23.06 36.62 13.06
N SER A 16 24.22 36.24 13.60
CA SER A 16 24.86 34.94 13.31
C SER A 16 24.14 33.77 14.01
N LYS A 17 23.58 33.99 15.21
CA LYS A 17 22.76 32.98 15.91
C LYS A 17 21.35 32.81 15.33
N CYS A 18 20.82 33.79 14.61
CA CYS A 18 19.53 33.64 13.90
C CYS A 18 19.65 32.71 12.68
N LEU A 19 20.79 32.76 11.98
CA LEU A 19 21.01 31.94 10.78
C LEU A 19 21.22 30.44 11.11
N HIS A 20 21.59 30.11 12.35
CA HIS A 20 21.82 28.73 12.78
C HIS A 20 20.53 27.96 13.14
N ILE A 21 19.38 28.64 13.26
CA ILE A 21 18.09 28.02 13.61
C ILE A 21 17.23 27.75 12.37
N GLN A 22 17.58 28.31 11.20
CA GLN A 22 16.81 28.10 9.97
C GLN A 22 17.19 26.81 9.20
N SER A 23 18.24 26.09 9.62
CA SER A 23 18.73 24.87 8.96
C SER A 23 18.16 23.58 9.58
N LYS A 24 16.85 23.54 9.83
CA LYS A 24 16.12 22.30 10.12
C LYS A 24 14.80 22.16 9.35
N ARG A 25 14.64 22.94 8.27
CA ARG A 25 13.54 22.79 7.30
C ARG A 25 13.92 21.79 6.20
N HIS A 26 13.86 20.52 6.54
CA HIS A 26 13.72 19.40 5.59
C HIS A 26 13.03 18.31 6.41
N ILE A 27 11.73 18.06 6.26
CA ILE A 27 11.11 17.33 5.14
C ILE A 27 9.59 17.53 5.18
N PHE A 28 9.08 18.75 4.95
CA PHE A 28 7.68 18.87 4.52
C PHE A 28 7.66 18.72 3.01
N GLY A 29 7.74 17.46 2.56
CA GLY A 29 7.45 17.13 1.17
C GLY A 29 6.06 17.68 0.86
N THR A 30 5.96 18.56 -0.12
CA THR A 30 4.68 19.11 -0.57
C THR A 30 3.79 17.95 -1.00
N MET A 31 2.67 17.74 -0.31
CA MET A 31 1.67 16.74 -0.70
C MET A 31 1.02 17.21 -2.01
N SER A 32 1.56 16.75 -3.14
CA SER A 32 0.92 16.96 -4.44
C SER A 32 -0.36 16.13 -4.48
N THR A 33 -1.51 16.79 -4.46
CA THR A 33 -2.82 16.14 -4.46
C THR A 33 -3.43 16.18 -5.85
N VAL A 34 -3.90 15.03 -6.34
CA VAL A 34 -4.65 14.92 -7.59
C VAL A 34 -6.09 14.55 -7.26
N ALA A 35 -7.05 15.36 -7.70
CA ALA A 35 -8.47 15.04 -7.55
C ALA A 35 -8.85 13.88 -8.48
N LYS A 36 -9.57 12.89 -7.95
CA LYS A 36 -10.12 11.75 -8.71
C LYS A 36 -11.62 11.70 -8.48
N ASN A 37 -12.38 11.53 -9.56
CA ASN A 37 -13.83 11.37 -9.51
C ASN A 37 -14.19 9.93 -9.91
N PHE A 38 -15.04 9.28 -9.13
CA PHE A 38 -15.55 7.95 -9.42
C PHE A 38 -17.05 7.91 -9.14
N ARG A 39 -17.78 7.10 -9.92
CA ARG A 39 -19.21 6.84 -9.69
C ARG A 39 -19.33 5.60 -8.82
N ILE A 40 -20.21 5.68 -7.83
CA ILE A 40 -20.52 4.61 -6.88
C ILE A 40 -22.03 4.52 -6.75
N ASP A 41 -22.53 3.31 -6.50
CA ASP A 41 -23.93 3.13 -6.13
C ASP A 41 -24.27 3.94 -4.87
N SER A 42 -25.45 4.57 -4.87
CA SER A 42 -25.84 5.47 -3.78
C SER A 42 -26.04 4.74 -2.46
N GLU A 43 -26.59 3.53 -2.49
CA GLU A 43 -26.87 2.76 -1.29
C GLU A 43 -25.56 2.26 -0.69
N LEU A 44 -24.66 1.73 -1.54
CA LEU A 44 -23.32 1.35 -1.12
C LEU A 44 -22.54 2.52 -0.50
N ASN A 45 -22.63 3.71 -1.09
CA ASN A 45 -21.99 4.91 -0.55
C ASN A 45 -22.52 5.28 0.84
N ASN A 46 -23.83 5.19 1.05
CA ASN A 46 -24.46 5.50 2.34
C ASN A 46 -24.04 4.49 3.42
N GLN A 47 -24.06 3.20 3.08
CA GLN A 47 -23.63 2.13 4.00
C GLN A 47 -22.16 2.29 4.39
N ALA A 48 -21.27 2.48 3.41
CA ALA A 48 -19.86 2.66 3.66
C ALA A 48 -19.56 3.93 4.46
N SER A 49 -20.23 5.05 4.17
CA SER A 49 -20.04 6.32 4.89
C SER A 49 -20.41 6.17 6.36
N LYS A 50 -21.59 5.59 6.66
CA LYS A 50 -22.05 5.37 8.03
C LYS A 50 -21.10 4.48 8.84
N LEU A 51 -20.57 3.43 8.21
CA LEU A 51 -19.60 2.53 8.84
C LEU A 51 -18.28 3.26 9.13
N LEU A 52 -17.74 3.99 8.15
CA LEU A 52 -16.47 4.71 8.28
C LEU A 52 -16.56 5.84 9.32
N GLU A 53 -17.67 6.57 9.37
CA GLU A 53 -17.92 7.59 10.39
C GLU A 53 -17.91 6.99 11.81
N GLY A 54 -18.50 5.80 11.97
CA GLY A 54 -18.41 5.05 13.23
C GLY A 54 -16.98 4.68 13.64
N LEU A 55 -16.07 4.57 12.66
CA LEU A 55 -14.64 4.35 12.88
C LEU A 55 -13.83 5.66 12.98
N GLY A 56 -14.48 6.82 12.87
CA GLY A 56 -13.81 8.13 12.87
C GLY A 56 -13.06 8.44 11.57
N LEU A 57 -13.45 7.83 10.45
CA LEU A 57 -12.82 8.00 9.15
C LEU A 57 -13.77 8.64 8.14
N SER A 58 -13.24 9.56 7.34
CA SER A 58 -13.93 10.04 6.12
C SER A 58 -13.70 9.08 4.95
N MET A 59 -14.59 9.14 3.96
CA MET A 59 -14.47 8.35 2.72
C MET A 59 -13.12 8.58 2.02
N SER A 60 -12.67 9.84 1.94
CA SER A 60 -11.38 10.20 1.33
C SER A 60 -10.18 9.62 2.09
N GLN A 61 -10.24 9.57 3.42
CA GLN A 61 -9.19 8.95 4.24
C GLN A 61 -9.15 7.44 4.03
N ALA A 62 -10.31 6.77 4.03
CA ALA A 62 -10.40 5.34 3.80
C ALA A 62 -9.85 4.94 2.42
N ILE A 63 -10.21 5.68 1.36
CA ILE A 63 -9.70 5.44 0.00
C ILE A 63 -8.18 5.70 -0.06
N SER A 64 -7.71 6.77 0.57
CA SER A 64 -6.27 7.05 0.64
C SER A 64 -5.49 5.96 1.35
N MET A 65 -6.05 5.39 2.43
CA MET A 65 -5.47 4.24 3.13
C MET A 65 -5.49 3.00 2.25
N PHE A 66 -6.60 2.69 1.59
CA PHE A 66 -6.70 1.57 0.65
C PHE A 66 -5.62 1.64 -0.44
N LEU A 67 -5.44 2.79 -1.08
CA LEU A 67 -4.41 2.95 -2.13
C LEU A 67 -2.99 2.81 -1.58
N LYS A 68 -2.72 3.31 -0.36
CA LYS A 68 -1.43 3.09 0.30
C LYS A 68 -1.17 1.61 0.57
N GLN A 69 -2.18 0.86 0.99
CA GLN A 69 -2.05 -0.58 1.20
C GLN A 69 -1.78 -1.32 -0.12
N VAL A 70 -2.46 -0.92 -1.19
CA VAL A 70 -2.21 -1.50 -2.53
C VAL A 70 -0.75 -1.32 -2.96
N VAL A 71 -0.21 -0.12 -2.77
CA VAL A 71 1.20 0.19 -3.10
C VAL A 71 2.15 -0.59 -2.19
N LEU A 72 1.87 -0.64 -0.89
CA LEU A 72 2.72 -1.31 0.11
C LEU A 72 2.83 -2.81 -0.16
N HIS A 73 1.71 -3.47 -0.46
CA HIS A 73 1.64 -4.91 -0.66
C HIS A 73 1.86 -5.35 -2.11
N ARG A 74 1.98 -4.41 -3.05
CA ARG A 74 2.03 -4.67 -4.50
C ARG A 74 0.89 -5.60 -4.96
N GLY A 75 -0.29 -5.40 -4.40
CA GLY A 75 -1.44 -6.29 -4.57
C GLY A 75 -2.66 -5.73 -3.86
N LEU A 76 -3.76 -6.48 -3.86
CA LEU A 76 -4.95 -6.06 -3.13
C LEU A 76 -4.81 -6.36 -1.63
N PRO A 77 -5.22 -5.44 -0.74
CA PRO A 77 -5.11 -5.61 0.70
C PRO A 77 -6.22 -6.50 1.29
N PHE A 78 -6.89 -7.26 0.44
CA PHE A 78 -7.88 -8.25 0.78
C PHE A 78 -7.79 -9.37 -0.24
N GLU A 79 -8.23 -10.54 0.15
CA GLU A 79 -8.25 -11.71 -0.72
C GLU A 79 -9.35 -11.55 -1.79
N VAL A 80 -8.99 -11.71 -3.05
CA VAL A 80 -9.97 -11.71 -4.14
C VAL A 80 -10.38 -13.13 -4.42
N LYS A 81 -11.56 -13.50 -3.89
CA LYS A 81 -12.19 -14.81 -4.11
C LYS A 81 -13.54 -14.61 -4.78
N TYR A 82 -13.85 -15.47 -5.74
CA TYR A 82 -15.24 -15.72 -6.07
C TYR A 82 -15.89 -16.49 -4.91
N PRO A 83 -17.17 -16.23 -4.59
CA PRO A 83 -17.86 -16.90 -3.49
C PRO A 83 -17.90 -18.42 -3.64
N GLU A 84 -17.75 -18.94 -4.86
CA GLU A 84 -17.59 -20.36 -5.16
C GLU A 84 -16.46 -20.54 -6.18
N HIS A 85 -15.66 -21.59 -6.00
CA HIS A 85 -14.69 -22.00 -7.01
C HIS A 85 -15.42 -22.51 -8.26
N SER A 86 -14.84 -22.33 -9.46
CA SER A 86 -15.39 -22.97 -10.65
C SER A 86 -15.44 -24.49 -10.45
N GLY A 87 -16.48 -25.15 -10.96
CA GLY A 87 -16.60 -26.61 -10.88
C GLY A 87 -15.34 -27.32 -11.37
N GLU A 88 -14.75 -26.82 -12.46
CA GLU A 88 -13.48 -27.29 -13.01
C GLU A 88 -12.32 -27.26 -12.01
N LEU A 89 -12.22 -26.21 -11.19
CA LEU A 89 -11.17 -26.11 -10.18
C LEU A 89 -11.39 -27.12 -9.05
N LEU A 90 -12.65 -27.33 -8.64
CA LEU A 90 -13.01 -28.31 -7.62
C LEU A 90 -12.70 -29.74 -8.10
N ASP A 91 -13.07 -30.05 -9.35
CA ASP A 91 -12.81 -31.35 -9.97
C ASP A 91 -11.30 -31.62 -10.09
N ALA A 92 -10.52 -30.61 -10.50
CA ALA A 92 -9.06 -30.72 -10.58
C ALA A 92 -8.42 -30.96 -9.20
N ILE A 93 -8.94 -30.31 -8.15
CA ILE A 93 -8.47 -30.53 -6.76
C ILE A 93 -8.82 -31.94 -6.28
N GLU A 94 -10.02 -32.43 -6.57
CA GLU A 94 -10.44 -33.80 -6.23
C GLU A 94 -9.58 -34.84 -6.96
N GLU A 95 -9.34 -34.64 -8.26
CA GLU A 95 -8.47 -35.50 -9.07
C GLU A 95 -7.03 -35.51 -8.54
N ALA A 96 -6.47 -34.33 -8.21
CA ALA A 96 -5.14 -34.23 -7.64
C ALA A 96 -5.02 -35.01 -6.32
N LYS A 97 -6.00 -34.89 -5.41
CA LYS A 97 -6.03 -35.66 -4.15
C LYS A 97 -6.10 -37.17 -4.40
N ARG A 98 -6.91 -37.61 -5.38
CA ARG A 98 -7.01 -39.02 -5.75
C ARG A 98 -5.66 -39.56 -6.27
N LEU A 99 -5.00 -38.80 -7.13
CA LEU A 99 -3.69 -39.16 -7.69
C LEU A 99 -2.59 -39.18 -6.62
N GLU A 100 -2.62 -38.25 -5.67
CA GLU A 100 -1.68 -38.22 -4.55
C GLU A 100 -1.78 -39.48 -3.67
N ALA A 101 -3.01 -39.90 -3.36
CA ALA A 101 -3.29 -41.06 -2.52
C ALA A 101 -3.03 -42.41 -3.22
N ASP A 102 -3.09 -42.47 -4.55
CA ASP A 102 -2.83 -43.70 -5.30
C ASP A 102 -1.32 -44.01 -5.36
N PRO A 103 -0.87 -45.17 -4.83
CA PRO A 103 0.52 -45.60 -4.95
C PRO A 103 0.95 -45.83 -6.40
N LYS A 104 0.01 -46.09 -7.31
CA LYS A 104 0.26 -46.41 -8.73
C LYS A 104 0.40 -45.17 -9.63
N THR A 105 0.12 -43.98 -9.12
CA THR A 105 0.34 -42.73 -9.86
C THR A 105 1.81 -42.59 -10.21
N LYS A 106 2.10 -42.27 -11.48
CA LYS A 106 3.47 -42.02 -11.96
C LYS A 106 4.05 -40.81 -11.21
N ARG A 107 5.18 -41.02 -10.55
CA ARG A 107 5.94 -39.99 -9.83
C ARG A 107 7.28 -39.82 -10.51
N TYR A 108 7.73 -38.59 -10.62
CA TYR A 108 9.03 -38.26 -11.21
C TYR A 108 10.01 -37.89 -10.11
N THR A 109 11.25 -38.35 -10.23
CA THR A 109 12.36 -37.94 -9.35
C THR A 109 13.25 -36.88 -9.97
N ASP A 110 13.04 -36.60 -11.25
CA ASP A 110 13.84 -35.70 -12.07
C ASP A 110 12.93 -34.78 -12.91
N MET A 111 13.32 -33.51 -13.04
CA MET A 111 12.52 -32.52 -13.76
C MET A 111 12.54 -32.75 -15.28
N ASP A 112 13.65 -33.23 -15.85
CA ASP A 112 13.78 -33.45 -17.30
C ASP A 112 12.87 -34.58 -17.76
N GLU A 113 12.74 -35.65 -16.96
CA GLU A 113 11.79 -36.74 -17.22
C GLU A 113 10.33 -36.26 -17.21
N MET A 114 9.98 -35.37 -16.28
CA MET A 114 8.63 -34.79 -16.19
C MET A 114 8.31 -33.92 -17.42
N TRP A 115 9.23 -33.04 -17.82
CA TRP A 115 9.02 -32.16 -18.98
C TRP A 115 8.92 -32.93 -20.29
N ALA A 116 9.74 -33.97 -20.47
CA ALA A 116 9.70 -34.84 -21.64
C ALA A 116 8.34 -35.57 -21.82
N ASP A 117 7.57 -35.73 -20.74
CA ASP A 117 6.22 -36.31 -20.78
C ASP A 117 5.11 -35.29 -21.02
N LEU A 118 5.33 -34.00 -20.68
CA LEU A 118 4.37 -32.92 -20.94
C LEU A 118 4.41 -32.42 -22.38
N ASP A 119 5.56 -32.50 -23.03
CA ASP A 119 5.78 -32.05 -24.42
C ASP A 119 5.41 -33.12 -25.48
N LYS A 120 4.67 -34.16 -25.09
CA LYS A 120 4.13 -35.20 -25.98
C LYS A 120 2.80 -34.79 -26.60
#